data_AF-A0A0E0QBS0-F1
#
_entry.id   AF-A0A0E0QBS0-F1
#
_cell.length_a   1.000
_cell.length_b   1.000
_cell.length_c   1.000
_cell.angle_alpha   90.00
_cell.angle_beta   90.00
_cell.angle_gamma   90.00
#
_symmetry.space_group_name_H-M   'P 1'
#
loop_
_entity.id
_entity.type
_entity.pdbx_description
1 polymer ?
#
loop_
_entity_poly.entity_id
_entity_poly.type
_entity_poly.pdbx_seq_one_letter_code
_entity_poly.pdbx_strand_id
1 'polypeptide(L)'
;MRLYLHDILYDYSNSTSNSTSAAATKPTALSAAVSNPGFFFGRMVVFNDPVTEGRALPPSLEETVVRAQGLYLYDGKVVFDAWFAFTVVFNSTAHHGTLNLMGADPNTEMRDISVVGGTAV
;
A
#
# COMPACT_ATOMS: atom_id res chain seq x y z
N MET A 1 5.99 -4.61 -17.88
CA MET A 1 6.62 -4.98 -16.59
C MET A 1 5.52 -5.52 -15.67
N ARG A 2 5.78 -6.60 -14.92
CA ARG A 2 4.85 -7.13 -13.91
C ARG A 2 5.59 -7.17 -12.58
N LEU A 3 5.02 -6.52 -11.57
CA LEU A 3 5.59 -6.43 -10.24
C LEU A 3 4.55 -6.90 -9.20
N TYR A 4 5.05 -7.28 -8.03
CA TYR A 4 4.26 -7.71 -6.88
C TYR A 4 4.62 -6.83 -5.70
N LEU A 5 3.63 -6.11 -5.17
CA LEU A 5 3.73 -5.29 -3.96
C LEU A 5 3.36 -6.16 -2.76
N HIS A 6 4.13 -6.06 -1.68
CA HIS A 6 3.87 -6.84 -0.46
C HIS A 6 3.63 -5.91 0.73
N ASP A 7 2.36 -5.77 1.10
CA ASP A 7 1.96 -5.02 2.30
C ASP A 7 1.92 -5.97 3.51
N ILE A 8 2.80 -5.75 4.49
CA ILE A 8 2.84 -6.50 5.74
C ILE A 8 2.46 -5.54 6.88
N LEU A 9 1.17 -5.45 7.15
CA LEU A 9 0.62 -4.57 8.17
C LEU A 9 1.08 -4.98 9.58
N TYR A 10 1.54 -3.99 10.34
CA TYR A 10 1.82 -4.17 11.77
C TYR A 10 0.59 -4.65 12.53
N ASP A 11 0.73 -5.80 13.17
CA ASP A 11 -0.33 -6.55 13.84
C ASP A 11 -0.48 -6.22 15.33
N TYR A 12 0.19 -5.16 15.79
CA TYR A 12 0.24 -4.75 17.20
C TYR A 12 0.98 -5.74 18.12
N SER A 13 1.74 -6.69 17.56
CA SER A 13 2.61 -7.57 18.34
C SER A 13 3.93 -6.86 18.71
N ASN A 14 4.69 -7.44 19.65
CA ASN A 14 6.02 -6.92 19.99
C ASN A 14 7.07 -7.19 18.90
N SER A 15 6.71 -7.86 17.79
CA SER A 15 7.63 -8.22 16.71
C SER A 15 7.49 -7.22 15.56
N THR A 16 8.38 -6.23 15.53
CA THR A 16 8.31 -5.12 14.55
C THR A 16 9.13 -5.36 13.28
N SER A 17 9.97 -6.39 13.24
CA SER A 17 10.96 -6.58 12.17
C SER A 17 10.36 -6.90 10.80
N ASN A 18 9.14 -7.43 10.76
CA ASN A 18 8.53 -7.92 9.51
C ASN A 18 7.53 -6.93 8.92
N SER A 19 7.10 -5.93 9.68
CA SER A 19 6.06 -5.01 9.25
C SER A 19 6.62 -3.95 8.31
N THR A 20 5.95 -3.76 7.19
CA THR A 20 6.31 -2.76 6.16
C THR A 20 5.32 -1.59 6.14
N SER A 21 4.17 -1.76 6.79
CA SER A 21 3.15 -0.72 6.94
C SER A 21 2.55 -0.67 8.34
N ALA A 22 1.92 0.45 8.66
CA ALA A 22 1.25 0.66 9.94
C ALA A 22 0.06 1.61 9.80
N ALA A 23 -0.98 1.37 10.59
CA ALA A 23 -2.09 2.28 10.70
C ALA A 23 -1.63 3.61 11.35
N ALA A 24 -1.75 4.70 10.61
CA ALA A 24 -1.46 6.05 11.08
C ALA A 24 -2.64 6.66 11.86
N THR A 25 -3.86 6.20 11.60
CA THR A 25 -5.08 6.64 12.29
C THR A 25 -5.90 5.46 12.78
N LYS A 26 -6.78 5.71 13.76
CA LYS A 26 -7.91 4.81 14.05
C LYS A 26 -9.03 5.07 13.02
N PRO A 27 -9.92 4.10 12.78
CA PRO A 27 -11.17 4.39 12.06
C PRO A 27 -11.92 5.56 12.71
N THR A 28 -12.64 6.33 11.90
CA THR A 28 -13.40 7.48 12.39
C THR A 28 -14.53 7.06 13.33
N ALA A 29 -15.01 7.98 14.16
CA ALA A 29 -16.22 7.75 14.96
C ALA A 29 -17.44 7.43 14.08
N LEU A 30 -17.49 7.98 12.87
CA LEU A 30 -18.52 7.65 11.88
C LEU A 30 -18.45 6.16 11.48
N SER A 31 -17.25 5.60 11.29
CA SER A 31 -17.09 4.17 10.98
C SER A 31 -17.76 3.28 12.02
N ALA A 32 -17.63 3.61 13.30
CA ALA A 32 -18.26 2.85 14.38
C ALA A 32 -19.79 3.00 14.40
N ALA A 33 -20.31 4.14 13.93
CA ALA A 33 -21.74 4.43 13.93
C ALA A 33 -22.50 3.83 12.75
N VAL A 34 -21.86 3.73 11.57
CA VAL A 34 -22.58 3.42 10.33
C VAL A 34 -21.94 2.37 9.43
N SER A 35 -20.67 2.00 9.64
CA SER A 35 -20.01 1.03 8.76
C SER A 35 -20.27 -0.40 9.20
N ASN A 36 -20.24 -1.33 8.24
CA ASN A 36 -20.30 -2.76 8.53
C ASN A 36 -19.12 -3.18 9.44
N PRO A 37 -19.30 -4.16 10.34
CA PRO A 37 -18.19 -4.74 11.10
C PRO A 37 -17.05 -5.19 10.19
N GLY A 38 -15.82 -4.84 10.57
CA GLY A 38 -14.63 -5.12 9.75
C GLY A 38 -14.31 -4.06 8.70
N PHE A 39 -15.11 -3.00 8.59
CA PHE A 39 -14.79 -1.85 7.74
C PHE A 39 -14.15 -0.76 8.60
N PHE A 40 -13.23 -0.02 8.00
CA PHE A 40 -12.36 0.88 8.74
C PHE A 40 -12.42 2.31 8.21
N PHE A 41 -13.63 2.81 7.89
CA PHE A 41 -13.81 4.12 7.25
C PHE A 41 -13.01 5.24 7.95
N GLY A 42 -12.08 5.84 7.21
CA GLY A 42 -11.15 6.88 7.62
C GLY A 42 -9.89 6.38 8.37
N ARG A 43 -9.67 5.07 8.48
CA ARG A 43 -8.36 4.51 8.86
C ARG A 43 -7.40 4.69 7.69
N MET A 44 -6.27 5.33 7.97
CA MET A 44 -5.16 5.51 7.05
C MET A 44 -4.01 4.61 7.46
N VAL A 45 -3.34 4.02 6.48
CA VAL A 45 -2.14 3.21 6.62
C VAL A 45 -1.02 3.87 5.83
N VAL A 46 0.14 4.01 6.46
CA VAL A 46 1.38 4.42 5.78
C VAL A 46 2.22 3.18 5.54
N PHE A 47 2.88 3.12 4.39
CA PHE A 47 3.64 1.93 3.99
C PHE A 47 4.93 2.29 3.25
N ASN A 48 5.89 1.38 3.38
CA ASN A 48 7.15 1.37 2.66
C ASN A 48 7.46 -0.10 2.33
N ASP A 49 6.81 -0.57 1.27
CA ASP A 49 6.69 -1.97 0.96
C ASP A 49 7.74 -2.41 -0.07
N PRO A 50 8.28 -3.63 0.06
CA PRO A 50 9.10 -4.21 -0.98
C PRO A 50 8.27 -4.54 -2.22
N VAL A 51 8.89 -4.38 -3.39
CA VAL A 51 8.29 -4.73 -4.68
C VAL A 51 9.21 -5.70 -5.41
N THR A 52 8.65 -6.81 -5.89
CA THR A 52 9.42 -7.92 -6.51
C THR A 52 8.89 -8.30 -7.88
N GLU A 53 9.73 -8.94 -8.71
CA GLU A 53 9.30 -9.49 -10.01
C GLU A 53 8.53 -10.81 -9.87
N GLY A 54 8.73 -11.53 -8.77
CA GLY A 54 8.03 -12.77 -8.42
C GLY A 54 7.08 -12.60 -7.24
N ARG A 55 6.21 -13.60 -7.02
CA ARG A 55 5.24 -13.59 -5.89
C ARG A 55 5.87 -13.89 -4.52
N ALA A 56 7.10 -14.40 -4.50
CA ALA A 56 7.76 -14.74 -3.25
C ALA A 56 8.27 -13.47 -2.56
N LEU A 57 8.12 -13.42 -1.24
CA LEU A 57 8.82 -12.45 -0.40
C LEU A 57 10.33 -12.69 -0.50
N PRO A 58 11.14 -11.63 -0.50
CA PRO A 58 12.59 -11.78 -0.39
C PRO A 58 12.97 -12.36 0.99
N PRO A 59 14.11 -13.06 1.10
CA PRO A 59 14.65 -13.50 2.39
C PRO A 59 14.80 -12.35 3.41
N SER A 60 15.11 -11.15 2.93
CA SER A 60 15.15 -9.92 3.72
C SER A 60 14.41 -8.79 2.99
N LEU A 61 13.60 -8.03 3.73
CA LEU A 61 12.83 -6.91 3.18
C LEU A 61 13.73 -5.80 2.60
N GLU A 62 14.97 -5.68 3.08
CA GLU A 62 15.96 -4.70 2.60
C GLU A 62 16.67 -5.12 1.30
N GLU A 63 16.50 -6.36 0.83
CA GLU A 63 17.14 -6.82 -0.42
C GLU A 63 16.47 -6.27 -1.68
N THR A 64 15.27 -5.69 -1.56
CA THR A 64 14.56 -5.18 -2.73
C THR A 64 15.05 -3.80 -3.14
N VAL A 65 15.46 -3.69 -4.39
CA VAL A 65 15.88 -2.42 -5.02
C VAL A 65 14.70 -1.62 -5.59
N VAL A 66 13.48 -2.15 -5.47
CA VAL A 66 12.24 -1.46 -5.85
C VAL A 66 11.30 -1.45 -4.66
N ARG A 67 10.81 -0.26 -4.28
CA ARG A 67 9.94 -0.07 -3.12
C ARG A 67 8.71 0.74 -3.49
N ALA A 68 7.57 0.45 -2.87
CA ALA A 68 6.37 1.27 -2.95
C ALA A 68 6.21 2.05 -1.64
N GLN A 69 6.17 3.37 -1.73
CA GLN A 69 6.17 4.26 -0.56
C GLN A 69 4.97 5.20 -0.64
N GLY A 70 4.15 5.23 0.40
CA GLY A 70 2.98 6.10 0.40
C GLY A 70 1.98 5.75 1.48
N LEU A 71 0.70 5.92 1.13
CA LEU A 71 -0.41 5.65 2.00
C LEU A 71 -1.60 5.08 1.25
N TYR A 72 -2.46 4.39 2.00
CA TYR A 72 -3.83 4.13 1.61
C TYR A 72 -4.77 4.47 2.76
N LEU A 73 -6.02 4.74 2.44
CA LEU A 73 -7.08 4.93 3.43
C LEU A 73 -8.32 4.16 3.01
N TYR A 74 -9.12 3.74 3.98
CA TYR A 74 -10.42 3.12 3.70
C TYR A 74 -11.50 4.21 3.63
N ASP A 75 -12.13 4.40 2.47
CA ASP A 75 -13.14 5.43 2.22
C ASP A 75 -14.55 4.85 1.97
N GLY A 76 -14.69 3.53 2.01
CA GLY A 76 -15.98 2.85 1.92
C GLY A 76 -16.73 2.78 3.26
N LYS A 77 -17.99 3.26 3.29
CA LYS A 77 -18.90 3.07 4.44
C LYS A 77 -19.76 1.80 4.32
N VAL A 78 -20.20 1.50 3.09
CA VAL A 78 -21.16 0.43 2.78
C VAL A 78 -20.50 -0.76 2.09
N VAL A 79 -19.46 -0.49 1.29
CA VAL A 79 -18.55 -1.48 0.68
C VAL A 79 -17.15 -1.26 1.25
N PHE A 80 -16.36 -2.32 1.39
CA PHE A 80 -14.97 -2.22 1.82
C PHE A 80 -14.17 -1.76 0.63
N ASP A 81 -13.78 -0.48 0.59
CA ASP A 81 -13.00 0.10 -0.49
C ASP A 81 -11.85 0.92 0.11
N ALA A 82 -10.79 1.06 -0.67
CA ALA A 82 -9.63 1.87 -0.31
C ALA A 82 -9.35 2.93 -1.37
N TRP A 83 -8.53 3.91 -1.00
CA TRP A 83 -7.95 4.89 -1.90
C TRP A 83 -6.45 4.97 -1.64
N PHE A 84 -5.66 4.95 -2.72
CA PHE A 84 -4.21 4.89 -2.67
C PHE A 84 -3.58 6.18 -3.21
N ALA A 85 -2.47 6.57 -2.59
CA ALA A 85 -1.49 7.49 -3.15
C ALA A 85 -0.08 7.05 -2.75
N PHE A 86 0.73 6.69 -3.74
CA PHE A 86 2.07 6.17 -3.49
C PHE A 86 2.99 6.34 -4.69
N THR A 87 4.27 6.16 -4.41
CA THR A 87 5.34 6.20 -5.40
C THR A 87 6.03 4.83 -5.44
N VAL A 88 6.15 4.25 -6.63
CA VAL A 88 7.08 3.14 -6.86
C VAL A 88 8.45 3.73 -7.16
N VAL A 89 9.42 3.46 -6.30
CA VAL A 89 10.80 3.93 -6.39
C VAL A 89 11.65 2.79 -6.93
N PHE A 90 12.27 3.02 -8.09
CA PHE A 90 13.24 2.12 -8.71
C PHE A 90 14.64 2.60 -8.38
N ASN A 91 15.46 1.73 -7.80
CA ASN A 91 16.86 2.03 -7.45
C ASN A 91 17.79 0.87 -7.81
N SER A 92 17.68 0.42 -9.06
CA SER A 92 18.54 -0.63 -9.63
C SER A 92 19.46 -0.04 -10.70
N THR A 93 20.44 -0.83 -11.14
CA THR A 93 21.29 -0.43 -12.27
C THR A 93 20.53 -0.39 -13.61
N ALA A 94 19.43 -1.13 -13.74
CA ALA A 94 18.63 -1.22 -14.97
C ALA A 94 17.51 -0.17 -15.03
N HIS A 95 16.94 0.18 -13.89
CA HIS A 95 15.84 1.13 -13.73
C HIS A 95 16.09 2.02 -12.52
N HIS A 96 16.11 3.34 -12.73
CA HIS A 96 16.38 4.32 -11.69
C HIS A 96 15.46 5.53 -11.85
N GLY A 97 14.52 5.69 -10.93
CA GLY A 97 13.50 6.72 -11.05
C GLY A 97 12.25 6.40 -10.25
N THR A 98 11.15 7.05 -10.59
CA THR A 98 9.88 6.88 -9.88
C THR A 98 8.67 6.82 -10.82
N LEU A 99 7.64 6.09 -10.38
CA LEU A 99 6.28 6.19 -10.88
C LEU A 99 5.38 6.62 -9.73
N ASN A 100 4.61 7.69 -9.91
CA ASN A 100 3.64 8.20 -8.95
C ASN A 100 2.25 7.70 -9.33
N LEU A 101 1.55 7.07 -8.40
CA LEU A 101 0.24 6.49 -8.61
C LEU A 101 -0.77 7.03 -7.60
N MET A 102 -1.99 7.27 -8.05
CA MET A 102 -3.10 7.60 -7.16
C MET A 102 -4.44 7.16 -7.74
N GLY A 103 -5.38 6.79 -6.87
CA GLY A 103 -6.72 6.43 -7.30
C GLY A 103 -7.50 5.60 -6.29
N ALA A 104 -8.77 5.39 -6.60
CA ALA A 104 -9.61 4.44 -5.87
C ALA A 104 -9.16 3.01 -6.13
N ASP A 105 -9.21 2.18 -5.09
CA ASP A 105 -8.95 0.75 -5.08
C ASP A 105 -10.23 0.03 -4.60
N PRO A 106 -11.24 -0.10 -5.47
CA PRO A 106 -12.46 -0.79 -5.12
C PRO A 106 -12.19 -2.27 -4.89
N ASN A 107 -12.90 -2.92 -3.96
CA ASN A 107 -12.67 -4.34 -3.65
C ASN A 107 -13.24 -5.29 -4.71
N THR A 108 -12.59 -5.32 -5.88
CA THR A 108 -12.91 -6.15 -7.05
C THR A 108 -11.70 -7.03 -7.45
N GLU A 109 -11.88 -8.03 -8.31
CA GLU A 109 -10.76 -8.89 -8.71
C GLU A 109 -9.64 -8.16 -9.47
N MET A 110 -10.00 -7.20 -10.32
CA MET A 110 -9.08 -6.34 -11.07
C MET A 110 -9.49 -4.89 -10.93
N ARG A 111 -8.50 -4.01 -10.86
CA ARG A 111 -8.63 -2.60 -10.52
C ARG A 111 -7.59 -1.82 -11.32
N ASP A 112 -7.98 -0.67 -11.82
CA ASP A 112 -7.08 0.25 -12.50
C ASP A 112 -6.72 1.40 -11.57
N ILE A 113 -5.44 1.78 -11.57
CA ILE A 113 -4.95 2.95 -10.85
C ILE A 113 -4.15 3.83 -11.80
N SER A 114 -4.33 5.14 -11.68
CA SER A 114 -3.67 6.09 -12.58
C SER A 114 -2.21 6.26 -12.21
N VAL A 115 -1.33 6.17 -13.22
CA VAL A 115 0.02 6.73 -13.13
C VAL A 115 -0.09 8.22 -13.44
N VAL A 116 0.16 9.05 -12.44
CA VAL A 116 -0.03 10.51 -12.52
C VAL A 116 1.27 11.27 -12.76
N GLY A 117 2.41 10.59 -12.77
CA GLY A 117 3.70 11.16 -13.12
C GLY A 117 4.85 10.24 -12.78
N GLY A 118 6.07 10.76 -12.91
CA GLY A 118 7.30 10.02 -12.60
C GLY A 118 8.53 10.90 -12.77
N THR A 119 9.66 10.40 -12.29
CA THR A 119 10.97 11.07 -12.41
C THR A 119 11.99 10.13 -13.01
N ALA A 120 12.92 10.66 -13.80
CA ALA A 120 13.98 9.90 -14.46
C ALA A 120 13.44 8.70 -15.28
N VAL A 121 14.34 7.84 -15.77
CA VAL A 121 14.05 6.62 -16.51
C VAL A 121 14.85 5.49 -15.90
#